data_AF-A0A6M1Z0G7-F1
#
_entry.id   AF-A0A6M1Z0G7-F1
#
_cell.length_a   1.000
_cell.length_b   1.000
_cell.length_c   1.000
_cell.angle_alpha   90.00
_cell.angle_beta   90.00
_cell.angle_gamma   90.00
#
_symmetry.space_group_name_H-M   'P 1'
#
loop_
_entity.id
_entity.type
_entity.pdbx_description
1 polymer ?
#
loop_
_entity_poly.entity_id
_entity_poly.type
_entity_poly.pdbx_seq_one_letter_code
_entity_poly.pdbx_strand_id
1 'polypeptide(L)'
;MKLLVKLLLLALVIYYVPKFCHKQTDGFMIGKIHSHLPFDPRWEVEDSEEVNLSNLFSQPFTYLASGGQCYAFVSADEKYVVKFFKHHLRRLPFLVKHLPLPSSLAEKRADQLARRKKKLLRDFRSYKLAYEELKEETGLIFVHLNSTKDLNCSAVLIDKLGIRHTVNLDQVEFILQKKGTLALSYLDDLIHKGELEKAKEGVESLVNLVLSRCQKGIFDEDAKIHRNFGFVDGQAMLIDVGRLKPDPRRKDKSVQRADLEKIVAPLRAHLHSLLPELALHLNTYIEKRWDEES
;
A
#
# COMPACT_ATOMS: atom_id res chain seq x y z
N MET A 1 -7.42 46.82 -22.87
CA MET A 1 -7.05 45.56 -23.58
C MET A 1 -5.78 44.90 -23.01
N LYS A 2 -4.61 45.54 -22.98
CA LYS A 2 -3.35 44.93 -22.48
C LYS A 2 -3.42 44.42 -21.02
N LEU A 3 -4.08 45.15 -20.12
CA LEU A 3 -4.25 44.73 -18.71
C LEU A 3 -5.13 43.47 -18.58
N LEU A 4 -6.24 43.41 -19.34
CA LEU A 4 -7.15 42.27 -19.33
C LEU A 4 -6.45 40.98 -19.80
N VAL A 5 -5.63 41.08 -20.86
CA VAL A 5 -4.82 39.96 -21.35
C VAL A 5 -3.81 39.51 -20.30
N LYS A 6 -3.14 40.43 -19.60
CA LYS A 6 -2.21 40.09 -18.50
C LYS A 6 -2.93 39.39 -17.34
N LEU A 7 -4.11 39.87 -16.94
CA LEU A 7 -4.91 39.24 -15.88
C LEU A 7 -5.39 37.84 -16.28
N LEU A 8 -5.80 37.66 -17.53
CA LEU A 8 -6.19 36.35 -18.06
C LEU A 8 -4.99 35.38 -18.05
N LEU A 9 -3.83 35.82 -18.54
CA LEU A 9 -2.61 35.01 -18.52
C LEU A 9 -2.21 34.63 -17.09
N LEU A 10 -2.28 35.57 -16.15
CA LEU A 10 -2.00 35.30 -14.75
C LEU A 10 -2.98 34.26 -14.16
N ALA A 11 -4.27 34.39 -14.44
CA ALA A 11 -5.28 33.43 -13.99
C ALA A 11 -5.03 32.02 -14.58
N LEU A 12 -4.66 31.94 -15.86
CA LEU A 12 -4.26 30.69 -16.50
C LEU A 12 -3.02 30.10 -15.83
N VAL A 13 -1.98 30.89 -15.56
CA VAL A 13 -0.76 30.44 -14.87
C VAL A 13 -1.08 29.90 -13.48
N ILE A 14 -1.84 30.65 -12.67
CA ILE A 14 -2.26 30.25 -11.31
C ILE A 14 -3.05 28.93 -11.34
N TYR A 15 -3.85 28.70 -12.37
CA TYR A 15 -4.65 27.49 -12.50
C TYR A 15 -3.86 26.29 -13.03
N TYR A 16 -3.10 26.47 -14.11
CA TYR A 16 -2.46 25.37 -14.84
C TYR A 16 -1.10 24.97 -14.26
N VAL A 17 -0.30 25.90 -13.72
CA VAL A 17 1.02 25.56 -13.18
C VAL A 17 0.92 24.59 -12.00
N PRO A 18 0.06 24.78 -10.98
CA PRO A 18 -0.05 23.81 -9.89
C PRO A 18 -0.52 22.43 -10.35
N LYS A 19 -1.42 22.37 -11.34
CA LYS A 19 -1.88 21.11 -11.94
C LYS A 19 -0.76 20.41 -12.69
N PHE A 20 0.02 21.16 -13.45
CA PHE A 20 1.20 20.66 -14.14
C PHE A 20 2.21 20.11 -13.13
N CYS A 21 2.60 20.90 -12.12
CA CYS A 21 3.51 20.46 -11.07
C CYS A 21 2.98 19.22 -10.34
N HIS A 22 1.69 19.17 -10.02
CA HIS A 22 1.08 17.99 -9.40
C HIS A 22 1.20 16.74 -10.28
N LYS A 23 1.01 16.86 -11.59
CA LYS A 23 1.17 15.74 -12.53
C LYS A 23 2.63 15.30 -12.65
N GLN A 24 3.57 16.25 -12.64
CA GLN A 24 5.00 15.94 -12.75
C GLN A 24 5.58 15.29 -11.49
N THR A 25 5.03 15.60 -10.30
CA THR A 25 5.52 15.05 -9.02
C THR A 25 4.60 13.99 -8.41
N ASP A 26 3.46 13.69 -9.04
CA ASP A 26 2.31 12.98 -8.43
C ASP A 26 1.90 13.57 -7.08
N GLY A 27 2.13 14.87 -6.94
CA GLY A 27 1.94 15.65 -5.72
C GLY A 27 2.91 15.31 -4.59
N PHE A 28 4.00 14.58 -4.80
CA PHE A 28 5.04 14.38 -3.79
C PHE A 28 5.74 15.71 -3.46
N MET A 29 6.00 15.91 -2.16
CA MET A 29 6.84 16.96 -1.59
C MET A 29 7.34 16.43 -0.25
N ILE A 30 8.58 16.75 0.12
CA ILE A 30 9.17 16.21 1.36
C ILE A 30 8.33 16.56 2.61
N GLY A 31 7.84 17.79 2.73
CA GLY A 31 6.98 18.21 3.84
C GLY A 31 5.63 17.47 3.95
N LYS A 32 5.25 16.66 2.95
CA LYS A 32 4.00 15.88 2.96
C LYS A 32 4.12 14.53 3.64
N ILE A 33 5.34 14.04 3.85
CA ILE A 33 5.62 12.81 4.60
C ILE A 33 5.97 13.08 6.07
N HIS A 34 6.32 14.32 6.43
CA HIS A 34 6.52 14.68 7.82
C HIS A 34 5.20 14.82 8.58
N SER A 35 5.14 14.16 9.73
CA SER A 35 4.04 14.26 10.66
C SER A 35 4.40 15.17 11.84
N HIS A 36 3.40 15.41 12.69
CA HIS A 36 3.53 16.01 14.01
C HIS A 36 2.60 15.22 14.92
N LEU A 37 2.50 13.91 14.67
CA LEU A 37 1.65 13.03 15.46
C LEU A 37 2.31 12.88 16.83
N PRO A 38 1.53 12.93 17.92
CA PRO A 38 2.07 12.54 19.21
C PRO A 38 2.37 11.05 19.20
N PHE A 39 3.28 10.64 20.08
CA PHE A 39 3.47 9.23 20.39
C PHE A 39 2.14 8.57 20.78
N ASP A 40 1.90 7.37 20.28
CA ASP A 40 0.75 6.55 20.63
C ASP A 40 1.19 5.10 20.86
N PRO A 41 1.03 4.54 22.08
CA PRO A 41 1.49 3.18 22.37
C PRO A 41 0.75 2.11 21.54
N ARG A 42 -0.41 2.44 20.94
CA ARG A 42 -1.12 1.51 20.06
C ARG A 42 -0.42 1.31 18.71
N TRP A 43 0.49 2.22 18.36
CA TRP A 43 1.25 2.19 17.10
C TRP A 43 2.63 1.56 17.26
N GLU A 44 3.07 1.32 18.50
CA GLU A 44 4.27 0.53 18.77
C GLU A 44 4.13 -0.85 18.16
N VAL A 45 5.22 -1.31 17.56
CA VAL A 45 5.32 -2.62 16.94
C VAL A 45 6.51 -3.29 17.59
N GLU A 46 6.31 -4.48 18.15
CA GLU A 46 7.41 -5.24 18.72
C GLU A 46 8.20 -5.89 17.58
N ASP A 47 9.45 -5.49 17.40
CA ASP A 47 10.33 -6.13 16.46
C ASP A 47 10.78 -7.48 17.01
N SER A 48 10.41 -8.55 16.30
CA SER A 48 10.84 -9.91 16.63
C SER A 48 12.26 -10.22 16.19
N GLU A 49 12.85 -9.40 15.31
CA GLU A 49 14.16 -9.61 14.69
C GLU A 49 14.94 -8.30 14.58
N GLU A 50 16.24 -8.32 14.88
CA GLU A 50 17.13 -7.17 14.66
C GLU A 50 17.34 -6.93 13.15
N VAL A 51 16.52 -6.06 12.56
CA VAL A 51 16.69 -5.63 11.18
C VAL A 51 17.80 -4.58 11.10
N ASN A 52 18.84 -4.85 10.32
CA ASN A 52 19.91 -3.88 10.07
C ASN A 52 19.45 -2.79 9.07
N LEU A 53 18.70 -1.81 9.58
CA LEU A 53 18.16 -0.71 8.80
C LEU A 53 19.25 0.18 8.19
N SER A 54 20.36 0.39 8.89
CA SER A 54 21.45 1.24 8.38
C SER A 54 22.06 0.66 7.10
N ASN A 55 22.18 -0.68 7.02
CA ASN A 55 22.59 -1.35 5.78
C ASN A 55 21.52 -1.22 4.68
N LEU A 56 20.24 -1.45 4.99
CA LEU A 56 19.14 -1.38 4.00
C LEU A 56 18.96 0.03 3.43
N PHE A 57 19.18 1.08 4.24
CA PHE A 57 19.07 2.49 3.84
C PHE A 57 20.39 3.13 3.39
N SER A 58 21.49 2.36 3.33
CA SER A 58 22.76 2.84 2.77
C SER A 58 22.69 3.13 1.26
N GLN A 59 21.71 2.53 0.58
CA GLN A 59 21.40 2.75 -0.83
C GLN A 59 20.27 3.78 -1.03
N PRO A 60 20.24 4.48 -2.19
CA PRO A 60 19.15 5.39 -2.49
C PRO A 60 17.85 4.65 -2.84
N PHE A 61 16.73 5.33 -2.63
CA PHE A 61 15.40 4.86 -2.99
C PHE A 61 14.76 5.83 -4.01
N THR A 62 14.44 5.33 -5.19
CA THR A 62 13.85 6.10 -6.30
C THR A 62 12.35 6.04 -6.27
N TYR A 63 11.68 7.16 -6.55
CA TYR A 63 10.24 7.25 -6.59
C TYR A 63 9.63 6.20 -7.52
N LEU A 64 8.73 5.39 -6.96
CA LEU A 64 8.03 4.33 -7.67
C LEU A 64 6.59 4.74 -8.02
N ALA A 65 5.81 5.13 -7.01
CA ALA A 65 4.38 5.40 -7.20
C ALA A 65 3.73 6.22 -6.06
N SER A 66 2.54 6.75 -6.36
CA SER A 66 1.69 7.51 -5.44
C SER A 66 0.40 6.72 -5.15
N GLY A 67 0.29 6.11 -3.98
CA GLY A 67 -0.93 5.41 -3.55
C GLY A 67 -1.95 6.32 -2.86
N GLY A 68 -3.08 5.77 -2.41
CA GLY A 68 -4.07 6.56 -1.65
C GLY A 68 -3.60 6.99 -0.26
N GLN A 69 -2.67 6.25 0.34
CA GLN A 69 -2.19 6.44 1.70
C GLN A 69 -0.71 6.81 1.78
N CYS A 70 0.12 6.29 0.87
CA CYS A 70 1.58 6.41 0.94
C CYS A 70 2.19 6.82 -0.40
N TYR A 71 3.40 7.39 -0.35
CA TYR A 71 4.31 7.46 -1.49
C TYR A 71 5.28 6.29 -1.40
N ALA A 72 5.47 5.55 -2.50
CA ALA A 72 6.34 4.39 -2.56
C ALA A 72 7.63 4.74 -3.29
N PHE A 73 8.76 4.27 -2.77
CA PHE A 73 10.08 4.40 -3.36
C PHE A 73 10.74 3.02 -3.40
N VAL A 74 11.39 2.69 -4.51
CA VAL A 74 12.09 1.42 -4.72
C VAL A 74 13.59 1.61 -4.48
N SER A 75 14.19 0.67 -3.77
CA SER A 75 15.64 0.57 -3.56
C SER A 75 16.41 0.46 -4.88
N ALA A 76 17.69 0.84 -4.86
CA ALA A 76 18.56 0.82 -6.04
C ALA A 76 18.81 -0.61 -6.55
N ASP A 77 18.82 -1.61 -5.67
CA ASP A 77 18.91 -3.04 -6.01
C ASP A 77 17.57 -3.65 -6.46
N GLU A 78 16.50 -2.86 -6.49
CA GLU A 78 15.14 -3.27 -6.81
C GLU A 78 14.53 -4.37 -5.93
N LYS A 79 15.09 -4.67 -4.75
CA LYS A 79 14.58 -5.75 -3.89
C LYS A 79 13.57 -5.27 -2.86
N TYR A 80 13.58 -3.99 -2.54
CA TYR A 80 12.81 -3.40 -1.46
C TYR A 80 12.01 -2.17 -1.90
N VAL A 81 10.86 -1.97 -1.28
CA VAL A 81 10.04 -0.76 -1.37
C VAL A 81 9.87 -0.16 0.01
N VAL A 82 10.23 1.11 0.16
CA VAL A 82 9.86 1.91 1.33
C VAL A 82 8.61 2.73 0.99
N LYS A 83 7.62 2.76 1.89
CA LYS A 83 6.41 3.58 1.72
C LYS A 83 6.29 4.58 2.86
N PHE A 84 6.22 5.85 2.52
CA PHE A 84 6.02 6.95 3.47
C PHE A 84 4.58 7.43 3.49
N PHE A 85 4.00 7.60 4.67
CA PHE A 85 2.60 7.99 4.80
C PHE A 85 2.34 9.44 4.35
N LYS A 86 1.17 9.69 3.76
CA LYS A 86 0.73 11.02 3.30
C LYS A 86 0.08 11.82 4.44
N HIS A 87 0.88 12.46 5.28
CA HIS A 87 0.37 13.21 6.43
C HIS A 87 -0.40 14.48 6.06
N HIS A 88 -0.10 15.09 4.90
CA HIS A 88 -0.87 16.24 4.42
C HIS A 88 -2.36 15.93 4.19
N LEU A 89 -2.72 14.68 3.87
CA LEU A 89 -4.13 14.26 3.73
C LEU A 89 -4.85 14.19 5.08
N ARG A 90 -4.10 14.16 6.19
CA ARG A 90 -4.64 14.08 7.56
C ARG A 90 -4.90 15.44 8.18
N ARG A 91 -4.44 16.53 7.55
CA ARG A 91 -4.57 17.91 8.06
C ARG A 91 -5.54 18.73 7.20
N LEU A 92 -6.32 19.58 7.85
CA LEU A 92 -7.10 20.59 7.13
C LEU A 92 -6.16 21.65 6.54
N PRO A 93 -6.52 22.25 5.39
CA PRO A 93 -5.86 23.45 4.90
C PRO A 93 -5.84 24.54 5.99
N PHE A 94 -4.77 25.33 6.05
CA PHE A 94 -4.55 26.34 7.08
C PHE A 94 -5.77 27.26 7.28
N LEU A 95 -6.29 27.85 6.21
CA LEU A 95 -7.46 28.72 6.27
C LEU A 95 -8.70 27.99 6.82
N VAL A 96 -8.94 26.76 6.35
CA VAL A 96 -10.06 25.94 6.83
C VAL A 96 -9.90 25.56 8.29
N LYS A 97 -8.68 25.51 8.84
CA LYS A 97 -8.44 25.21 10.26
C LYS A 97 -8.69 26.43 11.16
N HIS A 98 -8.31 27.64 10.71
CA HIS A 98 -8.23 28.83 11.55
C HIS A 98 -9.35 29.86 11.35
N LEU A 99 -10.10 29.79 10.24
CA LEU A 99 -11.19 30.74 10.00
C LEU A 99 -12.31 30.56 11.05
N PRO A 100 -12.82 31.62 11.69
CA PRO A 100 -14.04 31.52 12.50
C PRO A 100 -15.22 31.17 11.58
N LEU A 101 -15.96 30.12 11.91
CA LEU A 101 -17.09 29.64 11.11
C LEU A 101 -18.38 29.63 11.94
N PRO A 102 -19.56 29.88 11.31
CA PRO A 102 -20.85 29.58 11.91
C PRO A 102 -20.94 28.13 12.42
N SER A 103 -21.78 27.88 13.42
CA SER A 103 -21.90 26.59 14.13
C SER A 103 -21.98 25.39 13.20
N SER A 104 -22.89 25.41 12.22
CA SER A 104 -23.08 24.32 11.26
C SER A 104 -21.85 24.02 10.39
N LEU A 105 -21.04 25.03 10.08
CA LEU A 105 -19.79 24.86 9.33
C LEU A 105 -18.63 24.44 10.25
N ALA A 106 -18.64 24.87 11.52
CA ALA A 106 -17.71 24.40 12.53
C ALA A 106 -17.92 22.91 12.87
N GLU A 107 -19.16 22.44 12.95
CA GLU A 107 -19.52 21.03 13.10
C GLU A 107 -19.00 20.19 11.93
N LYS A 108 -19.26 20.62 10.68
CA LYS A 108 -18.73 19.96 9.48
C LYS A 108 -17.19 19.87 9.48
N ARG A 109 -16.51 20.91 9.97
CA ARG A 109 -15.05 20.92 10.13
C ARG A 109 -14.61 19.86 11.15
N ALA A 110 -15.29 19.78 12.29
CA ALA A 110 -15.00 18.79 13.33
C ALA A 110 -15.21 17.35 12.81
N ASP A 111 -16.32 17.11 12.10
CA ASP A 111 -16.60 15.82 11.44
C ASP A 111 -15.52 15.44 10.43
N GLN A 112 -15.05 16.40 9.63
CA GLN A 112 -13.99 16.16 8.65
C GLN A 112 -12.67 15.77 9.35
N LEU A 113 -12.33 16.43 10.45
CA LEU A 113 -11.16 16.07 11.27
C LEU A 113 -11.31 14.67 11.88
N ALA A 114 -12.48 14.36 12.45
CA ALA A 114 -12.78 13.06 13.03
C ALA A 114 -12.66 11.93 11.99
N ARG A 115 -13.20 12.12 10.78
CA ARG A 115 -13.08 11.17 9.66
C ARG A 115 -11.63 10.94 9.25
N ARG A 116 -10.82 12.01 9.16
CA ARG A 116 -9.39 11.91 8.81
C ARG A 116 -8.59 11.17 9.88
N LYS A 117 -8.86 11.45 11.17
CA LYS A 117 -8.26 10.75 12.32
C LYS A 117 -8.66 9.26 12.32
N LYS A 118 -9.94 8.95 12.13
CA LYS A 118 -10.43 7.57 12.02
C LYS A 118 -9.74 6.82 10.88
N LYS A 119 -9.56 7.47 9.72
CA LYS A 119 -8.85 6.89 8.57
C LYS A 119 -7.38 6.61 8.92
N LEU A 120 -6.68 7.53 9.58
CA LEU A 120 -5.30 7.33 10.03
C LEU A 120 -5.18 6.11 10.95
N LEU A 121 -6.01 6.06 12.00
CA LEU A 121 -6.00 4.97 12.98
C LEU A 121 -6.29 3.62 12.33
N ARG A 122 -7.25 3.58 11.39
CA ARG A 122 -7.53 2.37 10.62
C ARG A 122 -6.33 1.93 9.82
N ASP A 123 -5.70 2.85 9.08
CA ASP A 123 -4.57 2.54 8.22
C ASP A 123 -3.38 2.02 9.07
N PHE A 124 -3.03 2.70 10.16
CA PHE A 124 -1.93 2.28 11.06
C PHE A 124 -2.20 0.94 11.73
N ARG A 125 -3.43 0.71 12.23
CA ARG A 125 -3.83 -0.58 12.78
C ARG A 125 -3.70 -1.70 11.76
N SER A 126 -3.99 -1.41 10.50
CA SER A 126 -3.90 -2.36 9.40
C SER A 126 -2.46 -2.79 9.12
N TYR A 127 -1.52 -1.83 9.07
CA TYR A 127 -0.09 -2.13 8.89
C TYR A 127 0.51 -2.85 10.09
N LYS A 128 0.13 -2.45 11.32
CA LYS A 128 0.53 -3.16 12.53
C LYS A 128 0.07 -4.62 12.52
N LEU A 129 -1.22 -4.84 12.25
CA LEU A 129 -1.78 -6.20 12.11
C LEU A 129 -1.07 -7.01 11.02
N ALA A 130 -0.77 -6.38 9.88
CA ALA A 130 -0.06 -7.02 8.78
C ALA A 130 1.34 -7.48 9.20
N TYR A 131 2.06 -6.67 9.98
CA TYR A 131 3.40 -7.01 10.46
C TYR A 131 3.38 -8.11 11.52
N GLU A 132 2.48 -8.01 12.49
CA GLU A 132 2.39 -8.94 13.61
C GLU A 132 1.87 -10.32 13.20
N GLU A 133 0.88 -10.37 12.31
CA GLU A 133 0.16 -11.62 11.99
C GLU A 133 0.41 -12.13 10.56
N LEU A 134 0.91 -11.28 9.65
CA LEU A 134 1.01 -11.58 8.22
C LEU A 134 2.38 -11.23 7.63
N LYS A 135 3.46 -11.28 8.43
CA LYS A 135 4.82 -10.90 8.00
C LYS A 135 5.23 -11.62 6.70
N GLU A 136 5.02 -12.93 6.66
CA GLU A 136 5.34 -13.77 5.48
C GLU A 136 4.44 -13.47 4.29
N GLU A 137 3.12 -13.37 4.51
CA GLU A 137 2.15 -13.10 3.45
C GLU A 137 2.30 -11.70 2.84
N THR A 138 2.89 -10.76 3.56
CA THR A 138 3.00 -9.36 3.16
C THR A 138 4.42 -8.95 2.82
N GLY A 139 5.42 -9.77 3.13
CA GLY A 139 6.83 -9.43 2.94
C GLY A 139 7.24 -8.14 3.66
N LEU A 140 6.54 -7.75 4.73
CA LEU A 140 6.91 -6.60 5.55
C LEU A 140 8.19 -6.93 6.32
N ILE A 141 9.15 -6.03 6.23
CA ILE A 141 10.47 -6.16 6.86
C ILE A 141 10.52 -5.29 8.11
N PHE A 142 9.97 -4.08 8.03
CA PHE A 142 10.00 -3.12 9.13
C PHE A 142 8.78 -2.19 9.08
N VAL A 143 8.23 -1.81 10.23
CA VAL A 143 7.08 -0.91 10.35
C VAL A 143 7.35 0.13 11.44
N HIS A 144 7.43 1.39 11.04
CA HIS A 144 7.68 2.53 11.94
C HIS A 144 6.49 3.49 11.89
N LEU A 145 5.70 3.49 12.95
CA LEU A 145 4.44 4.26 13.04
C LEU A 145 4.45 5.34 14.12
N ASN A 146 5.49 5.39 14.95
CA ASN A 146 5.73 6.46 15.92
C ASN A 146 7.02 7.17 15.54
N SER A 147 7.08 8.50 15.71
CA SER A 147 8.37 9.19 15.66
C SER A 147 9.21 8.81 16.88
N THR A 148 10.50 8.58 16.67
CA THR A 148 11.44 8.14 17.71
C THR A 148 12.72 9.01 17.71
N LYS A 149 13.79 8.55 18.38
CA LYS A 149 15.09 9.24 18.43
C LYS A 149 16.29 8.28 18.41
N ASP A 150 16.02 7.01 18.25
CA ASP A 150 16.90 5.89 18.51
C ASP A 150 17.20 5.07 17.25
N LEU A 151 16.43 5.23 16.16
CA LEU A 151 16.76 4.61 14.88
C LEU A 151 18.09 5.13 14.35
N ASN A 152 18.35 6.44 14.53
CA ASN A 152 19.58 7.11 14.12
C ASN A 152 19.93 6.83 12.64
N CYS A 153 18.91 6.74 11.79
CA CYS A 153 19.02 6.32 10.41
C CYS A 153 18.43 7.38 9.47
N SER A 154 19.01 7.51 8.28
CA SER A 154 18.52 8.42 7.25
C SER A 154 18.38 7.70 5.93
N ALA A 155 17.34 8.03 5.16
CA ALA A 155 17.12 7.52 3.81
C ALA A 155 17.42 8.61 2.78
N VAL A 156 18.07 8.22 1.68
CA VAL A 156 18.20 9.09 0.50
C VAL A 156 17.10 8.75 -0.48
N LEU A 157 16.17 9.69 -0.70
CA LEU A 157 15.07 9.55 -1.64
C LEU A 157 15.36 10.32 -2.92
N ILE A 158 15.13 9.70 -4.07
CA ILE A 158 15.18 10.35 -5.39
C ILE A 158 13.74 10.51 -5.84
N ASP A 159 13.26 11.75 -5.97
CA ASP A 159 11.88 11.99 -6.40
C ASP A 159 11.67 11.76 -7.90
N LYS A 160 10.43 11.93 -8.37
CA LYS A 160 10.04 11.74 -9.77
C LYS A 160 10.77 12.67 -10.75
N LEU A 161 11.33 13.77 -10.27
CA LEU A 161 12.12 14.72 -11.06
C LEU A 161 13.63 14.46 -10.97
N GLY A 162 14.06 13.39 -10.27
CA GLY A 162 15.47 13.07 -10.05
C GLY A 162 16.12 13.87 -8.94
N ILE A 163 15.36 14.65 -8.16
CA ILE A 163 15.90 15.46 -7.07
C ILE A 163 16.15 14.57 -5.85
N ARG A 164 17.33 14.70 -5.25
CA ARG A 164 17.74 13.95 -4.06
C ARG A 164 17.29 14.67 -2.79
N HIS A 165 16.68 13.92 -1.88
CA HIS A 165 16.23 14.36 -0.57
C HIS A 165 16.80 13.43 0.50
N THR A 166 17.37 13.97 1.57
CA THR A 166 17.75 13.19 2.74
C THR A 166 16.65 13.30 3.79
N VAL A 167 16.19 12.15 4.29
CA VAL A 167 15.09 12.07 5.26
C VAL A 167 15.58 11.39 6.52
N ASN A 168 15.44 12.08 7.66
CA ASN A 168 15.67 11.46 8.95
C ASN A 168 14.49 10.52 9.27
N LEU A 169 14.77 9.23 9.40
CA LEU A 169 13.75 8.20 9.60
C LEU A 169 13.13 8.24 11.00
N ASP A 170 13.81 8.81 12.00
CA ASP A 170 13.22 9.03 13.33
C ASP A 170 12.01 9.99 13.30
N GLN A 171 11.86 10.80 12.25
CA GLN A 171 10.89 11.90 12.16
C GLN A 171 9.72 11.64 11.22
N VAL A 172 9.62 10.45 10.63
CA VAL A 172 8.59 10.12 9.63
C VAL A 172 8.08 8.72 9.85
N GLU A 173 6.79 8.49 9.64
CA GLU A 173 6.22 7.17 9.66
C GLU A 173 6.41 6.50 8.30
N PHE A 174 6.91 5.27 8.30
CA PHE A 174 7.18 4.51 7.09
C PHE A 174 7.06 3.00 7.31
N ILE A 175 6.96 2.27 6.21
CA ILE A 175 7.07 0.81 6.20
C ILE A 175 8.09 0.40 5.14
N LEU A 176 8.82 -0.68 5.42
CA LEU A 176 9.74 -1.32 4.49
C LEU A 176 9.21 -2.70 4.14
N GLN A 177 9.17 -3.02 2.86
CA GLN A 177 8.58 -4.24 2.32
C GLN A 177 9.45 -4.80 1.20
N LYS A 178 9.45 -6.11 1.00
CA LYS A 178 9.98 -6.73 -0.23
C LYS A 178 9.24 -6.19 -1.46
N LYS A 179 9.95 -5.95 -2.57
CA LYS A 179 9.36 -5.49 -3.83
C LYS A 179 8.77 -6.69 -4.58
N GLY A 180 7.44 -6.76 -4.65
CA GLY A 180 6.75 -7.74 -5.48
C GLY A 180 6.44 -7.25 -6.89
N THR A 181 6.33 -8.19 -7.82
CA THR A 181 5.75 -7.98 -9.16
C THR A 181 4.24 -8.19 -9.08
N LEU A 182 3.42 -7.32 -9.69
CA LEU A 182 1.95 -7.46 -9.64
C LEU A 182 1.49 -8.82 -10.16
N ALA A 183 0.47 -9.40 -9.52
CA ALA A 183 0.06 -10.79 -9.76
C ALA A 183 -0.28 -11.08 -11.23
N LEU A 184 -1.07 -10.22 -11.87
CA LEU A 184 -1.45 -10.42 -13.27
C LEU A 184 -0.24 -10.27 -14.21
N SER A 185 0.62 -9.27 -13.99
CA SER A 185 1.83 -9.08 -14.79
C SER A 185 2.79 -10.26 -14.67
N TYR A 186 2.98 -10.80 -13.46
CA TYR A 186 3.81 -11.98 -13.24
C TYR A 186 3.28 -13.21 -13.97
N LEU A 187 1.98 -13.48 -13.90
CA LEU A 187 1.36 -14.62 -14.57
C LEU A 187 1.39 -14.45 -16.09
N ASP A 188 1.12 -13.25 -16.60
CA ASP A 188 1.21 -12.94 -18.03
C ASP A 188 2.62 -13.22 -18.54
N ASP A 189 3.66 -12.76 -17.83
CA ASP A 189 5.05 -12.99 -18.23
C ASP A 189 5.40 -14.49 -18.30
N LEU A 190 4.92 -15.31 -17.36
CA LEU A 190 5.14 -16.76 -17.39
C LEU A 190 4.43 -17.42 -18.57
N ILE A 191 3.17 -17.03 -18.84
CA ILE A 191 2.39 -17.55 -19.97
C ILE A 191 3.08 -17.22 -21.29
N HIS A 192 3.52 -15.97 -21.48
CA HIS A 192 4.22 -15.55 -22.70
C HIS A 192 5.56 -16.27 -22.91
N LYS A 193 6.24 -16.66 -21.82
CA LYS A 193 7.47 -17.45 -21.86
C LYS A 193 7.23 -18.96 -22.03
N GLY A 194 5.98 -19.41 -22.02
CA GLY A 194 5.63 -20.83 -22.09
C GLY A 194 5.93 -21.61 -20.79
N GLU A 195 6.12 -20.92 -19.66
CA GLU A 195 6.45 -21.52 -18.37
C GLU A 195 5.17 -21.96 -17.63
N LEU A 196 4.39 -22.85 -18.25
CA LEU A 196 3.05 -23.24 -17.79
C LEU A 196 3.04 -23.80 -16.37
N GLU A 197 3.97 -24.68 -16.02
CA GLU A 197 4.01 -25.29 -14.69
C GLU A 197 4.26 -24.25 -13.59
N LYS A 198 5.14 -23.27 -13.83
CA LYS A 198 5.32 -22.16 -12.89
C LYS A 198 4.09 -21.25 -12.80
N ALA A 199 3.35 -21.09 -13.89
CA ALA A 199 2.11 -20.32 -13.88
C ALA A 199 1.04 -21.05 -13.04
N LYS A 200 0.96 -22.39 -13.13
CA LYS A 200 0.11 -23.22 -12.26
C LYS A 200 0.50 -23.06 -10.79
N GLU A 201 1.78 -23.22 -10.47
CA GLU A 201 2.31 -23.00 -9.11
C GLU A 201 1.98 -21.60 -8.58
N GLY A 202 2.12 -20.57 -9.43
CA GLY A 202 1.79 -19.19 -9.05
C GLY A 202 0.31 -18.99 -8.73
N VAL A 203 -0.58 -19.57 -9.54
CA VAL A 203 -2.03 -19.54 -9.30
C VAL A 203 -2.39 -20.25 -7.99
N GLU A 204 -1.78 -21.40 -7.71
CA GLU A 204 -1.95 -22.11 -6.44
C GLU A 204 -1.45 -21.30 -5.25
N SER A 205 -0.29 -20.66 -5.39
CA SER A 205 0.29 -19.77 -4.38
C SER A 205 -0.66 -18.61 -4.03
N LEU A 206 -1.33 -18.00 -5.03
CA LEU A 206 -2.34 -16.96 -4.80
C LEU A 206 -3.56 -17.48 -4.01
N VAL A 207 -4.06 -18.67 -4.34
CA VAL A 207 -5.17 -19.28 -3.60
C VAL A 207 -4.74 -19.51 -2.14
N ASN A 208 -3.57 -20.13 -1.94
CA ASN A 208 -3.04 -20.42 -0.61
C ASN A 208 -2.80 -19.16 0.23
N LEU A 209 -2.33 -18.07 -0.38
CA LEU A 209 -2.19 -16.77 0.28
C LEU A 209 -3.53 -16.25 0.83
N VAL A 210 -4.60 -16.32 0.02
CA VAL A 210 -5.93 -15.90 0.45
C VAL A 210 -6.44 -16.78 1.59
N LEU A 211 -6.25 -18.10 1.48
CA LEU A 211 -6.68 -19.05 2.50
C LEU A 211 -5.91 -18.86 3.82
N SER A 212 -4.58 -18.70 3.77
CA SER A 212 -3.76 -18.44 4.95
C SER A 212 -4.25 -17.21 5.71
N ARG A 213 -4.49 -16.09 5.01
CA ARG A 213 -5.06 -14.87 5.61
C ARG A 213 -6.40 -15.14 6.29
N CYS A 214 -7.27 -15.90 5.65
CA CYS A 214 -8.58 -16.23 6.20
C CYS A 214 -8.49 -17.16 7.43
N GLN A 215 -7.61 -18.16 7.42
CA GLN A 215 -7.34 -19.06 8.54
C GLN A 215 -6.81 -18.31 9.77
N LYS A 216 -6.04 -17.24 9.55
CA LYS A 216 -5.62 -16.30 10.60
C LYS A 216 -6.76 -15.40 11.10
N GLY A 217 -7.95 -15.47 10.49
CA GLY A 217 -9.11 -14.68 10.89
C GLY A 217 -8.98 -13.20 10.50
N ILE A 218 -8.29 -12.90 9.40
CA ILE A 218 -8.04 -11.52 8.96
C ILE A 218 -8.83 -11.24 7.69
N PHE A 219 -9.62 -10.17 7.69
CA PHE A 219 -10.40 -9.72 6.55
C PHE A 219 -9.78 -8.49 5.88
N ASP A 220 -9.60 -8.55 4.57
CA ASP A 220 -9.23 -7.42 3.71
C ASP A 220 -10.48 -6.82 3.04
N GLU A 221 -10.79 -5.57 3.37
CA GLU A 221 -11.97 -4.87 2.83
C GLU A 221 -11.84 -4.45 1.36
N ASP A 222 -10.65 -4.55 0.73
CA ASP A 222 -10.40 -4.08 -0.64
C ASP A 222 -9.47 -5.02 -1.41
N ALA A 223 -9.60 -6.33 -1.21
CA ALA A 223 -8.76 -7.39 -1.78
C ALA A 223 -8.84 -7.51 -3.32
N LYS A 224 -8.28 -6.54 -4.04
CA LYS A 224 -8.27 -6.49 -5.51
C LYS A 224 -7.04 -7.18 -6.07
N ILE A 225 -7.22 -8.36 -6.67
CA ILE A 225 -6.13 -9.18 -7.24
C ILE A 225 -5.18 -8.40 -8.17
N HIS A 226 -5.73 -7.52 -9.01
CA HIS A 226 -4.96 -6.78 -10.02
C HIS A 226 -4.10 -5.62 -9.45
N ARG A 227 -4.22 -5.28 -8.16
CA ARG A 227 -3.49 -4.14 -7.54
C ARG A 227 -2.80 -4.49 -6.24
N ASN A 228 -3.39 -5.38 -5.45
CA ASN A 228 -2.99 -5.59 -4.07
C ASN A 228 -2.22 -6.90 -3.87
N PHE A 229 -2.13 -7.72 -4.92
CA PHE A 229 -1.45 -9.01 -4.89
C PHE A 229 -0.26 -8.97 -5.85
N GLY A 230 0.78 -9.70 -5.49
CA GLY A 230 1.95 -9.86 -6.33
C GLY A 230 2.78 -11.07 -5.96
N PHE A 231 3.98 -11.14 -6.51
CA PHE A 231 4.91 -12.23 -6.31
C PHE A 231 6.30 -11.71 -5.97
N VAL A 232 6.96 -12.41 -5.06
CA VAL A 232 8.40 -12.28 -4.74
C VAL A 232 8.99 -13.68 -4.76
N ASP A 233 10.05 -13.88 -5.53
CA ASP A 233 10.75 -15.17 -5.64
C ASP A 233 9.80 -16.34 -5.95
N GLY A 234 8.80 -16.10 -6.79
CA GLY A 234 7.79 -17.09 -7.19
C GLY A 234 6.68 -17.34 -6.17
N GLN A 235 6.72 -16.72 -5.00
CA GLN A 235 5.69 -16.85 -3.97
C GLN A 235 4.75 -15.65 -3.95
N ALA A 236 3.45 -15.93 -3.81
CA ALA A 236 2.43 -14.91 -3.73
C ALA A 236 2.54 -14.08 -2.44
N MET A 237 2.33 -12.78 -2.56
CA MET A 237 2.30 -11.84 -1.44
C MET A 237 1.19 -10.78 -1.59
N LEU A 238 0.79 -10.19 -0.46
CA LEU A 238 -0.06 -9.00 -0.37
C LEU A 238 0.82 -7.74 -0.41
N ILE A 239 0.72 -6.98 -1.49
CA ILE A 239 1.45 -5.72 -1.70
C ILE A 239 0.81 -4.56 -0.93
N ASP A 240 -0.52 -4.42 -0.97
CA ASP A 240 -1.25 -3.35 -0.26
C ASP A 240 -2.03 -3.93 0.92
N VAL A 241 -1.66 -3.51 2.13
CA VAL A 241 -2.22 -3.98 3.40
C VAL A 241 -2.99 -2.87 4.11
N GLY A 242 -3.47 -1.85 3.40
CA GLY A 242 -4.07 -0.66 4.02
C GLY A 242 -5.49 -0.82 4.59
N ARG A 243 -6.14 -1.99 4.45
CA ARG A 243 -7.54 -2.22 4.88
C ARG A 243 -7.81 -3.61 5.48
N LEU A 244 -6.83 -4.17 6.16
CA LEU A 244 -6.95 -5.37 6.98
C LEU A 244 -7.64 -5.06 8.32
N LYS A 245 -8.44 -6.00 8.79
CA LYS A 245 -9.00 -6.00 10.15
C LYS A 245 -9.21 -7.42 10.65
N PRO A 246 -9.16 -7.65 11.97
CA PRO A 246 -9.56 -8.93 12.54
C PRO A 246 -11.05 -9.19 12.28
N ASP A 247 -11.36 -10.39 11.82
CA ASP A 247 -12.72 -10.91 11.66
C ASP A 247 -12.68 -12.44 11.83
N PRO A 248 -12.88 -12.96 13.06
CA PRO A 248 -12.81 -14.39 13.34
C PRO A 248 -13.76 -15.24 12.51
N ARG A 249 -14.84 -14.66 11.97
CA ARG A 249 -15.77 -15.35 11.05
C ARG A 249 -15.07 -15.80 9.77
N ARG A 250 -13.93 -15.23 9.40
CA ARG A 250 -13.10 -15.70 8.27
C ARG A 250 -12.47 -17.07 8.51
N LYS A 251 -12.52 -17.60 9.73
CA LYS A 251 -12.14 -18.99 10.01
C LYS A 251 -13.24 -19.98 9.59
N ASP A 252 -14.48 -19.51 9.38
CA ASP A 252 -15.59 -20.34 8.86
C ASP A 252 -15.42 -20.60 7.37
N LYS A 253 -15.41 -21.88 6.98
CA LYS A 253 -15.22 -22.32 5.59
C LYS A 253 -16.19 -21.70 4.59
N SER A 254 -17.46 -21.51 4.96
CA SER A 254 -18.45 -20.91 4.07
C SER A 254 -18.08 -19.45 3.73
N VAL A 255 -17.56 -18.73 4.72
CA VAL A 255 -17.10 -17.36 4.57
C VAL A 255 -15.78 -17.31 3.80
N GLN A 256 -14.86 -18.24 4.05
CA GLN A 256 -13.61 -18.37 3.29
C GLN A 256 -13.88 -18.57 1.80
N ARG A 257 -14.78 -19.49 1.45
CA ARG A 257 -15.17 -19.76 0.07
C ARG A 257 -15.74 -18.51 -0.60
N ALA A 258 -16.61 -17.79 0.10
CA ALA A 258 -17.19 -16.55 -0.41
C ALA A 258 -16.15 -15.42 -0.60
N ASP A 259 -15.16 -15.32 0.29
CA ASP A 259 -14.07 -14.36 0.18
C ASP A 259 -13.10 -14.73 -0.95
N LEU A 260 -12.74 -16.01 -1.07
CA LEU A 260 -11.89 -16.51 -2.14
C LEU A 260 -12.53 -16.25 -3.49
N GLU A 261 -13.80 -16.62 -3.69
CA GLU A 261 -14.51 -16.45 -4.95
C GLU A 261 -14.52 -14.99 -5.44
N LYS A 262 -14.68 -14.02 -4.54
CA LYS A 262 -14.62 -12.59 -4.88
C LYS A 262 -13.25 -12.17 -5.42
N ILE A 263 -12.17 -12.77 -4.92
CA ILE A 263 -10.79 -12.45 -5.29
C ILE A 263 -10.41 -13.19 -6.58
N VAL A 264 -10.80 -14.46 -6.70
CA VAL A 264 -10.42 -15.30 -7.85
C VAL A 264 -11.29 -15.09 -9.07
N ALA A 265 -12.54 -14.58 -8.96
CA ALA A 265 -13.39 -14.39 -10.13
C ALA A 265 -12.76 -13.47 -11.20
N PRO A 266 -12.17 -12.30 -10.86
CA PRO A 266 -11.42 -11.49 -11.83
C PRO A 266 -10.17 -12.20 -12.37
N LEU A 267 -9.47 -12.98 -11.54
CA LEU A 267 -8.31 -13.77 -11.96
C LEU A 267 -8.72 -14.83 -12.98
N ARG A 268 -9.78 -15.60 -12.70
CA ARG A 268 -10.35 -16.62 -13.58
C ARG A 268 -10.72 -16.04 -14.94
N ALA A 269 -11.39 -14.88 -14.95
CA ALA A 269 -11.75 -14.20 -16.19
C ALA A 269 -10.52 -13.78 -17.01
N HIS A 270 -9.50 -13.24 -16.34
CA HIS A 270 -8.22 -12.86 -16.98
C HIS A 270 -7.51 -14.08 -17.56
N LEU A 271 -7.33 -15.13 -16.77
CA LEU A 271 -6.68 -16.38 -17.19
C LEU A 271 -7.42 -17.05 -18.35
N HIS A 272 -8.75 -17.10 -18.31
CA HIS A 272 -9.54 -17.70 -19.39
C HIS A 272 -9.35 -16.97 -20.73
N SER A 273 -9.11 -15.65 -20.70
CA SER A 273 -8.87 -14.88 -21.92
C SER A 273 -7.50 -15.12 -22.55
N LEU A 274 -6.52 -15.56 -21.77
CA LEU A 274 -5.13 -15.77 -22.20
C LEU A 274 -4.80 -17.24 -22.43
N LEU A 275 -5.16 -18.10 -21.48
CA LEU A 275 -4.88 -19.52 -21.50
C LEU A 275 -5.97 -20.29 -20.73
N PRO A 276 -7.02 -20.78 -21.41
CA PRO A 276 -8.14 -21.49 -20.78
C PRO A 276 -7.73 -22.68 -19.90
N GLU A 277 -6.64 -23.38 -20.25
CA GLU A 277 -6.08 -24.48 -19.44
C GLU A 277 -5.72 -24.03 -18.02
N LEU A 278 -5.16 -22.84 -17.86
CA LEU A 278 -4.75 -22.33 -16.55
C LEU A 278 -5.97 -21.91 -15.70
N ALA A 279 -7.03 -21.44 -16.34
CA ALA A 279 -8.31 -21.18 -15.68
C ALA A 279 -8.99 -22.49 -15.22
N LEU A 280 -8.87 -23.57 -16.01
CA LEU A 280 -9.34 -24.90 -15.61
C LEU A 280 -8.54 -25.40 -14.41
N HIS A 281 -7.21 -25.29 -14.44
CA HIS A 281 -6.33 -25.66 -13.32
C HIS A 281 -6.71 -24.94 -12.02
N LEU A 282 -6.94 -23.62 -12.08
CA LEU A 282 -7.42 -22.84 -10.93
C LEU A 282 -8.69 -23.42 -10.32
N ASN A 283 -9.68 -23.76 -11.15
CA ASN A 283 -10.96 -24.29 -10.66
C ASN A 283 -10.78 -25.67 -10.01
N THR A 284 -10.07 -26.57 -10.68
CA THR A 284 -9.77 -27.91 -10.15
C THR A 284 -9.01 -27.84 -8.84
N TYR A 285 -8.04 -26.92 -8.72
CA TYR A 285 -7.30 -26.73 -7.48
C TYR A 285 -8.20 -26.25 -6.33
N ILE A 286 -9.08 -25.27 -6.59
CA ILE A 286 -10.02 -24.76 -5.57
C ILE A 286 -10.99 -25.86 -5.12
N GLU A 287 -11.53 -26.64 -6.05
CA GLU A 287 -12.43 -27.76 -5.73
C GLU A 287 -11.72 -28.79 -4.86
N LYS A 288 -10.52 -29.22 -5.25
CA LYS A 288 -9.69 -30.16 -4.49
C LYS A 288 -9.43 -29.68 -3.06
N ARG A 289 -9.10 -28.39 -2.85
CA ARG A 289 -8.85 -27.85 -1.51
C ARG A 289 -10.07 -27.93 -0.59
N TRP A 290 -11.29 -27.90 -1.14
CA TRP A 290 -12.53 -28.03 -0.38
C TRP A 290 -12.94 -29.47 -0.13
N ASP A 291 -12.62 -30.36 -1.06
CA ASP A 291 -12.86 -31.80 -0.88
C ASP A 291 -11.88 -32.40 0.14
N GLU A 292 -10.60 -32.00 0.14
CA GLU A 292 -9.58 -32.50 1.08
C GLU A 292 -9.80 -32.08 2.53
N GLU A 293 -10.53 -30.99 2.77
CA GLU A 293 -10.80 -30.49 4.11
C GLU A 293 -12.15 -30.97 4.68
N SER A 294 -12.99 -31.67 3.89
CA SER A 294 -14.34 -32.15 4.29
C SER A 294 -14.31 -33.53 4.96
#